data_AF-A0A7S4IH98-F1
#
_entry.id   AF-A0A7S4IH98-F1
#
_cell.length_a   1.000
_cell.length_b   1.000
_cell.length_c   1.000
_cell.angle_alpha   90.00
_cell.angle_beta   90.00
_cell.angle_gamma   90.00
#
_symmetry.space_group_name_H-M   'P 1'
#
loop_
_entity.id
_entity.type
_entity.pdbx_description
1 polymer ?
#
loop_
_entity_poly.entity_id
_entity_poly.type
_entity_poly.pdbx_seq_one_letter_code
_entity_poly.pdbx_strand_id
1 'polypeptide(L)'
;ERLSAVLGPPKFDGLKDTAQRISRPGIATGLAYTSVGGAILFVEAERMGGSGQLMLTGQLGDVMQESAKAALSWIRSHAIPLGLSASGTRHLFNATDLHIHFPAGAMPKDGPSAGVTITTALVSL
;
A
#
# COMPACT_ATOMS: atom_id res chain seq x y z
N GLU A 1 22.11 -3.91 -29.01
CA GLU A 1 23.39 -3.19 -28.79
C GLU A 1 23.46 -1.78 -29.35
N ARG A 2 23.01 -1.48 -30.58
CA ARG A 2 23.10 -0.10 -31.12
C ARG A 2 22.23 0.95 -30.43
N LEU A 3 21.17 0.55 -29.73
CA LEU A 3 20.18 1.48 -29.15
C LEU A 3 20.76 2.28 -27.97
N SER A 4 21.55 1.64 -27.09
CA SER A 4 22.20 2.30 -25.94
C SER A 4 23.31 3.27 -26.36
N ALA A 5 23.97 3.01 -27.50
CA ALA A 5 24.96 3.93 -28.05
C ALA A 5 24.35 5.23 -28.59
N VAL A 6 23.08 5.20 -29.02
CA VAL A 6 22.36 6.36 -29.58
C VAL A 6 21.55 7.10 -28.50
N LEU A 7 20.89 6.36 -27.60
CA LEU A 7 19.98 6.94 -26.60
C LEU A 7 20.62 7.12 -25.21
N GLY A 8 21.83 6.60 -25.00
CA GLY A 8 22.50 6.59 -23.71
C GLY A 8 21.95 5.51 -22.76
N PRO A 9 22.26 5.61 -21.45
CA PRO A 9 21.81 4.63 -20.46
C PRO A 9 20.28 4.60 -20.33
N PRO A 10 19.70 3.44 -19.93
CA PRO A 10 18.26 3.33 -19.73
C PRO A 10 17.81 4.30 -18.64
N LYS A 11 16.76 5.09 -18.95
CA LYS A 11 16.17 6.05 -18.02
C LYS A 11 15.13 5.43 -17.07
N PHE A 12 14.69 4.22 -17.37
CA PHE A 12 13.66 3.50 -16.62
C PHE A 12 14.10 2.06 -16.40
N ASP A 13 14.05 1.60 -15.16
CA ASP A 13 14.46 0.24 -14.78
C ASP A 13 13.41 -0.85 -15.09
N GLY A 14 12.26 -0.46 -15.65
CA GLY A 14 11.22 -1.37 -16.16
C GLY A 14 10.59 -2.27 -15.09
N LEU A 15 10.15 -3.47 -15.51
CA LEU A 15 9.45 -4.48 -14.68
C LEU A 15 10.25 -5.00 -13.48
N LYS A 16 11.57 -4.79 -13.44
CA LYS A 16 12.43 -5.27 -12.34
C LYS A 16 12.16 -4.54 -11.02
N ASP A 17 11.87 -3.25 -11.09
CA ASP A 17 11.56 -2.43 -9.90
C ASP A 17 10.22 -2.88 -9.26
N THR A 18 9.21 -3.18 -10.08
CA THR A 18 7.92 -3.70 -9.61
C THR A 18 8.07 -5.05 -8.91
N ALA A 19 8.81 -6.00 -9.50
CA ALA A 19 8.99 -7.34 -8.94
C ALA A 19 9.80 -7.34 -7.64
N GLN A 20 10.78 -6.44 -7.52
CA GLN A 20 11.58 -6.29 -6.29
C GLN A 20 10.79 -5.64 -5.15
N ARG A 21 9.89 -4.70 -5.44
CA ARG A 21 9.08 -4.05 -4.42
C ARG A 21 8.08 -5.02 -3.77
N ILE A 22 7.38 -5.82 -4.58
CA ILE A 22 6.35 -6.74 -4.06
C ILE A 22 6.88 -8.01 -3.40
N SER A 23 8.20 -8.25 -3.43
CA SER A 23 8.77 -9.42 -2.75
C SER A 23 8.82 -9.26 -1.22
N ARG A 24 8.49 -8.07 -0.71
CA ARG A 24 8.46 -7.76 0.72
C ARG A 24 7.01 -7.72 1.21
N PRO A 25 6.68 -8.42 2.32
CA PRO A 25 5.43 -8.20 3.02
C PRO A 25 5.24 -6.73 3.36
N GLY A 26 3.98 -6.27 3.37
CA GLY A 26 3.62 -4.88 3.54
C GLY A 26 3.51 -4.10 2.23
N ILE A 27 3.89 -4.66 1.08
CA ILE A 27 3.82 -3.96 -0.21
C ILE A 27 2.84 -4.66 -1.15
N ALA A 28 1.87 -3.92 -1.67
CA ALA A 28 0.91 -4.40 -2.66
C ALA A 28 0.83 -3.48 -3.88
N THR A 29 0.61 -4.10 -5.05
CA THR A 29 0.42 -3.38 -6.32
C THR A 29 -1.05 -3.07 -6.56
N GLY A 30 -1.35 -1.81 -6.81
CA GLY A 30 -2.63 -1.30 -7.28
C GLY A 30 -2.50 -0.67 -8.67
N LEU A 31 -3.66 -0.33 -9.22
CA LEU A 31 -3.77 0.37 -10.50
C LEU A 31 -4.44 1.72 -10.28
N ALA A 32 -3.86 2.76 -10.85
CA ALA A 32 -4.39 4.11 -10.83
C ALA A 32 -4.74 4.55 -12.25
N TYR A 33 -5.75 5.41 -12.35
CA TYR A 33 -6.06 6.12 -13.58
C TYR A 33 -5.45 7.52 -13.54
N THR A 34 -4.82 7.93 -14.62
CA THR A 34 -4.29 9.29 -14.83
C THR A 34 -4.90 9.87 -16.11
N SER A 35 -4.78 11.18 -16.30
CA SER A 35 -5.29 11.86 -17.51
C SER A 35 -4.68 11.34 -18.82
N VAL A 36 -3.52 10.67 -18.76
CA VAL A 36 -2.80 10.13 -19.92
C VAL A 36 -2.82 8.60 -19.99
N GLY A 37 -3.59 7.94 -19.12
CA GLY A 37 -3.74 6.48 -19.11
C GLY A 37 -3.59 5.84 -17.73
N GLY A 38 -3.50 4.51 -17.71
CA GLY A 38 -3.29 3.74 -16.48
C GLY A 38 -1.85 3.83 -15.97
N ALA A 39 -1.68 3.83 -14.66
CA ALA A 39 -0.39 3.79 -13.99
C ALA A 39 -0.38 2.73 -12.87
N ILE A 40 0.80 2.17 -12.60
CA ILE A 40 1.01 1.31 -11.44
C ILE A 40 1.10 2.20 -10.19
N LEU A 41 0.42 1.78 -9.13
CA LEU A 41 0.48 2.42 -7.81
C LEU A 41 0.96 1.39 -6.80
N PHE A 42 1.96 1.73 -5.98
CA PHE A 42 2.34 0.89 -4.85
C PHE A 42 1.66 1.39 -3.58
N VAL A 43 1.19 0.46 -2.77
CA VAL A 43 0.77 0.73 -1.40
C VAL A 43 1.77 0.03 -0.49
N GLU A 44 2.46 0.82 0.32
CA GLU A 44 3.47 0.36 1.27
C GLU A 44 2.91 0.52 2.68
N ALA A 45 2.88 -0.55 3.46
CA ALA A 45 2.39 -0.59 4.81
C ALA A 45 3.50 -1.07 5.74
N GLU A 46 3.61 -0.43 6.90
CA GLU A 46 4.55 -0.78 7.96
C GLU A 46 3.81 -0.86 9.29
N ARG A 47 4.25 -1.76 10.19
CA ARG A 47 3.76 -1.85 11.56
C ARG A 47 4.86 -1.52 12.55
N MET A 48 4.50 -0.80 13.61
CA MET A 48 5.43 -0.43 14.67
C MET A 48 4.74 -0.49 16.04
N GLY A 49 5.52 -0.68 17.11
CA GLY A 49 4.97 -0.61 18.46
C GLY A 49 4.39 0.77 18.75
N GLY A 50 3.18 0.82 19.31
CA GLY A 50 2.44 2.06 19.45
C GLY A 50 1.12 1.93 20.22
N SER A 51 0.15 2.77 19.89
CA SER A 51 -1.13 2.91 20.60
C SER A 51 -2.37 2.55 19.75
N GLY A 52 -2.16 2.04 18.53
CA GLY A 52 -3.23 1.67 17.61
C GLY A 52 -3.58 2.73 16.57
N GLN A 53 -2.69 3.69 16.34
CA GLN A 53 -2.87 4.78 15.38
C GLN A 53 -2.74 4.31 13.94
N LEU A 54 -3.48 4.96 13.04
CA LEU A 54 -3.35 4.79 11.60
C LEU A 54 -2.80 6.08 10.99
N MET A 55 -1.58 6.03 10.46
CA MET A 55 -0.93 7.12 9.76
C MET A 55 -1.05 6.91 8.25
N LEU A 56 -1.42 7.95 7.51
CA LEU A 56 -1.60 7.91 6.07
C LEU A 56 -0.75 9.00 5.40
N THR A 57 0.04 8.64 4.39
CA THR A 57 0.93 9.59 3.67
C THR A 57 0.95 9.32 2.17
N GLY A 58 1.34 10.33 1.38
CA GLY A 58 1.43 10.22 -0.08
C GLY A 58 0.45 11.09 -0.87
N GLN A 59 0.00 12.21 -0.29
CA GLN A 59 -1.01 13.13 -0.85
C GLN A 59 -2.33 12.43 -1.18
N LEU A 60 -2.99 11.91 -0.14
CA LEU A 60 -4.27 11.22 -0.28
C LEU A 60 -5.43 12.20 -0.12
N GLY A 61 -6.40 12.13 -1.04
CA GLY A 61 -7.69 12.78 -0.86
C GLY A 61 -8.57 12.06 0.17
N ASP A 62 -9.73 12.65 0.45
CA ASP A 62 -10.60 12.20 1.53
C ASP A 62 -11.19 10.81 1.27
N VAL A 63 -11.53 10.48 0.02
CA VAL A 63 -12.12 9.19 -0.35
C VAL A 63 -11.11 8.06 -0.18
N MET A 64 -9.85 8.30 -0.55
CA MET A 64 -8.77 7.33 -0.33
C MET A 64 -8.48 7.14 1.16
N GLN A 65 -8.51 8.21 1.95
CA GLN A 65 -8.35 8.13 3.41
C GLN A 65 -9.49 7.35 4.08
N GLU A 66 -10.73 7.55 3.62
CA GLU A 66 -11.87 6.75 4.06
C GLU A 66 -11.71 5.28 3.68
N SER A 67 -11.24 5.00 2.46
CA SER A 67 -10.98 3.64 1.97
C SER A 67 -9.95 2.92 2.83
N ALA A 68 -8.89 3.61 3.28
CA ALA A 68 -7.91 3.05 4.20
C ALA A 68 -8.50 2.73 5.58
N LYS A 69 -9.36 3.60 6.12
CA LYS A 69 -10.05 3.37 7.40
C LYS A 69 -11.06 2.22 7.29
N ALA A 70 -11.77 2.12 6.17
CA ALA A 70 -12.71 1.03 5.89
C ALA A 70 -11.98 -0.31 5.78
N ALA A 71 -10.86 -0.36 5.05
CA ALA A 71 -9.99 -1.54 4.96
C ALA A 71 -9.53 -2.01 6.35
N LEU A 72 -9.01 -1.10 7.18
CA LEU A 72 -8.58 -1.43 8.55
C LEU A 72 -9.74 -1.95 9.41
N SER A 73 -10.93 -1.34 9.29
CA SER A 73 -12.12 -1.78 10.03
C SER A 73 -12.55 -3.19 9.63
N TRP A 74 -12.51 -3.51 8.33
CA TRP A 74 -12.80 -4.83 7.81
C TRP A 74 -11.77 -5.88 8.27
N ILE A 75 -10.47 -5.55 8.23
CA ILE A 75 -9.40 -6.43 8.72
C ILE A 75 -9.62 -6.72 10.21
N ARG A 76 -9.91 -5.70 11.02
CA ARG A 76 -10.17 -5.86 12.46
C ARG A 76 -11.36 -6.76 12.74
N SER A 77 -12.45 -6.65 11.97
CA SER A 77 -13.63 -7.51 12.15
C SER A 77 -13.42 -8.95 11.64
N HIS A 78 -12.43 -9.18 10.76
CA HIS A 78 -12.08 -10.48 10.20
C HIS A 78 -10.72 -11.01 10.71
N ALA A 79 -10.17 -10.47 11.79
CA ALA A 79 -8.83 -10.81 12.24
C ALA A 79 -8.67 -12.31 12.58
N ILE A 80 -9.68 -12.94 13.18
CA ILE A 80 -9.67 -14.37 13.51
C ILE A 80 -9.64 -15.25 12.24
N PRO A 81 -10.59 -15.13 11.29
CA PRO A 81 -10.55 -15.95 10.08
C PRO A 81 -9.32 -15.65 9.18
N LEU A 82 -8.70 -14.47 9.30
CA LEU A 82 -7.45 -14.13 8.61
C LEU A 82 -6.19 -14.65 9.31
N GLY A 83 -6.30 -15.30 10.48
CA GLY A 83 -5.15 -15.76 11.25
C GLY A 83 -4.32 -14.64 11.91
N LEU A 84 -4.85 -13.41 11.93
CA LEU A 84 -4.24 -12.22 12.54
C LEU A 84 -4.57 -12.10 14.03
N SER A 85 -5.27 -13.05 14.62
CA SER A 85 -5.48 -13.10 16.07
C SER A 85 -5.64 -14.54 16.50
N ALA A 86 -4.89 -14.95 17.53
CA ALA A 86 -5.23 -16.18 18.24
C ALA A 86 -6.63 -16.04 18.86
N SER A 87 -7.41 -17.12 18.84
CA SER A 87 -8.74 -17.18 19.45
C SER A 87 -8.69 -16.63 20.88
N GLY A 88 -9.19 -15.41 21.08
CA GLY A 88 -9.31 -14.77 22.40
C GLY A 88 -8.36 -13.63 22.75
N THR A 89 -7.27 -13.37 22.00
CA THR A 89 -6.29 -12.31 22.37
C THR A 89 -6.43 -11.06 21.49
N ARG A 90 -7.31 -10.18 21.96
CA ARG A 90 -7.72 -8.90 21.38
C ARG A 90 -6.62 -7.82 21.43
N HIS A 91 -5.42 -7.99 20.86
CA HIS A 91 -4.37 -6.96 21.04
C HIS A 91 -3.44 -6.62 19.87
N LEU A 92 -3.46 -7.31 18.72
CA LEU A 92 -2.51 -6.97 17.64
C LEU A 92 -2.63 -5.53 17.13
N PHE A 93 -3.82 -4.92 17.22
CA PHE A 93 -4.04 -3.55 16.69
C PHE A 93 -4.11 -2.46 17.77
N ASN A 94 -4.07 -2.79 19.05
CA ASN A 94 -4.15 -1.79 20.14
C ASN A 94 -2.77 -1.32 20.62
N ALA A 95 -1.75 -2.17 20.45
CA ALA A 95 -0.35 -1.85 20.80
C ALA A 95 0.53 -1.64 19.55
N THR A 96 -0.10 -1.49 18.39
CA THR A 96 0.59 -1.44 17.09
C THR A 96 0.04 -0.27 16.29
N ASP A 97 0.91 0.68 15.97
CA ASP A 97 0.61 1.71 15.00
C ASP A 97 0.88 1.18 13.59
N LEU A 98 0.05 1.62 12.64
CA LEU A 98 0.12 1.26 11.24
C LEU A 98 0.41 2.52 10.43
N HIS A 99 1.38 2.46 9.53
CA HIS A 99 1.67 3.52 8.58
C HIS A 99 1.46 3.01 7.17
N ILE A 100 0.61 3.70 6.41
CA ILE A 100 0.38 3.43 4.99
C ILE A 100 0.94 4.60 4.19
N HIS A 101 1.85 4.28 3.28
CA HIS A 101 2.49 5.20 2.37
C HIS A 101 2.14 4.88 0.92
N PHE A 102 1.79 5.92 0.18
CA PHE A 102 1.59 5.88 -1.26
C PHE A 102 2.73 6.69 -1.90
N PRO A 103 3.74 6.02 -2.51
CA PRO A 103 4.89 6.68 -3.13
C PRO A 103 4.51 7.68 -4.23
N ALA A 104 5.48 8.47 -4.69
CA ALA A 104 5.26 9.65 -5.55
C ALA A 104 4.39 10.72 -4.87
N GLY A 105 4.82 11.16 -3.70
CA GLY A 105 4.07 12.06 -2.80
C GLY A 105 3.86 13.49 -3.32
N ALA A 106 4.19 13.82 -4.56
CA ALA A 106 3.89 15.12 -5.17
C ALA A 106 2.60 15.10 -6.02
N MET A 107 2.10 13.91 -6.36
CA MET A 107 0.89 13.73 -7.18
C MET A 107 -0.29 13.34 -6.28
N PRO A 108 -1.39 14.11 -6.27
CA PRO A 108 -2.60 13.76 -5.53
C PRO A 108 -3.16 12.41 -5.96
N LYS A 109 -3.61 11.62 -4.98
CA LYS A 109 -4.22 10.31 -5.20
C LYS A 109 -5.54 10.25 -4.46
N ASP A 110 -6.62 10.05 -5.19
CA ASP A 110 -7.94 9.93 -4.58
C ASP A 110 -8.83 8.94 -5.32
N GLY A 111 -9.87 8.46 -4.62
CA GLY A 111 -10.83 7.49 -5.10
C GLY A 111 -10.82 6.16 -4.33
N PRO A 112 -11.89 5.35 -4.46
CA PRO A 112 -12.08 4.18 -3.60
C PRO A 112 -11.39 2.90 -4.11
N SER A 113 -10.81 2.93 -5.30
CA SER A 113 -10.37 1.74 -6.04
C SER A 113 -9.22 0.97 -5.38
N ALA A 114 -8.44 1.61 -4.51
CA ALA A 114 -7.28 0.97 -3.88
C ALA A 114 -7.63 0.18 -2.60
N GLY A 115 -8.91 0.09 -2.20
CA GLY A 115 -9.31 -0.58 -0.94
C GLY A 115 -8.80 -2.01 -0.79
N VAL A 116 -8.90 -2.82 -1.86
CA VAL A 116 -8.35 -4.19 -1.90
C VAL A 116 -6.82 -4.18 -1.79
N THR A 117 -6.13 -3.29 -2.51
CA THR A 117 -4.67 -3.18 -2.46
C THR A 117 -4.17 -2.81 -1.07
N ILE A 118 -4.83 -1.86 -0.40
CA ILE A 118 -4.56 -1.47 0.99
C ILE A 118 -4.76 -2.67 1.92
N THR A 119 -5.86 -3.40 1.73
CA THR A 119 -6.18 -4.57 2.55
C THR A 119 -5.09 -5.64 2.41
N THR A 120 -4.68 -5.96 1.18
CA THR A 120 -3.62 -6.93 0.91
C THR A 120 -2.29 -6.53 1.54
N ALA A 121 -1.89 -5.26 1.41
CA ALA A 121 -0.66 -4.75 2.01
C ALA A 121 -0.68 -4.93 3.55
N LEU A 122 -1.77 -4.51 4.20
CA LEU A 122 -1.91 -4.61 5.66
C LEU A 122 -1.99 -6.05 6.18
N VAL A 123 -2.73 -6.93 5.51
CA VAL A 123 -2.88 -8.34 5.94
C VAL A 123 -1.58 -9.12 5.77
N SER A 124 -0.71 -8.71 4.84
CA SER A 124 0.56 -9.39 4.61
C SER A 124 1.62 -9.16 5.70
N LEU A 125 1.47 -8.14 6.57
CA LEU A 125 2.40 -7.78 7.64
C LEU A 125 2.40 -8.77 8.82
#